data_AF-A0A9D2CIP6-F1
#
_entry.id   AF-A0A9D2CIP6-F1
#
_cell.length_a   1.000
_cell.length_b   1.000
_cell.length_c   1.000
_cell.angle_alpha   90.00
_cell.angle_beta   90.00
_cell.angle_gamma   90.00
#
_symmetry.space_group_name_H-M   'P 1'
#
loop_
_entity.id
_entity.type
_entity.pdbx_description
1 polymer ?
#
loop_
_entity_poly.entity_id
_entity_poly.type
_entity_poly.pdbx_seq_one_letter_code
_entity_poly.pdbx_strand_id
1 'polypeptide(L)'
;MSEKKPFELKKMWQWLVYLYVVLPALLFLLGFLTRNMDMGILFARLFHSYCLYVVNPIPDVPSMTGILGAVLALGVVFYTLYRRDFRDFGVSFALIALNFLYYFTQTNYLLIRYLRFM
;
A
#
# COMPACT_ATOMS: atom_id res chain seq x y z
N MET A 1 7.65 26.05 21.96
CA MET A 1 7.90 25.78 20.52
C MET A 1 8.20 24.30 20.41
N SER A 2 7.23 23.48 19.98
CA SER A 2 7.42 22.02 19.91
C SER A 2 8.27 21.71 18.68
N GLU A 3 9.53 21.33 18.90
CA GLU A 3 10.40 20.81 17.85
C GLU A 3 9.73 19.57 17.25
N LYS A 4 9.11 19.73 16.08
CA LYS A 4 8.63 18.60 15.29
C LYS A 4 9.87 17.83 14.85
N LYS A 5 10.21 16.76 15.58
CA LYS A 5 11.22 15.79 15.13
C LYS A 5 10.89 15.40 13.69
N PRO A 6 11.86 15.44 12.76
CA PRO A 6 11.62 15.01 11.39
C PRO A 6 11.10 13.58 11.42
N PHE A 7 10.13 13.27 10.55
CA PHE A 7 9.53 11.94 10.46
C PHE A 7 10.59 10.96 9.96
N GLU A 8 11.35 10.36 10.87
CA GLU A 8 12.40 9.40 10.54
C GLU A 8 11.80 8.00 10.38
N LEU A 9 11.67 7.56 9.13
CA LEU A 9 11.28 6.20 8.75
C LEU A 9 12.44 5.23 9.03
N LYS A 10 12.68 4.92 10.30
CA LYS A 10 13.77 4.03 10.75
C LYS A 10 13.43 2.54 10.67
N LYS A 11 12.13 2.20 10.79
CA LYS A 11 11.65 0.81 10.88
C LYS A 11 10.92 0.37 9.62
N MET A 12 11.04 -0.90 9.28
CA MET A 12 10.46 -1.44 8.04
C MET A 12 8.94 -1.47 8.08
N TRP A 13 8.34 -1.73 9.25
CA TRP A 13 6.88 -1.66 9.39
C TRP A 13 6.33 -0.26 9.09
N GLN A 14 7.09 0.81 9.37
CA GLN A 14 6.64 2.19 9.09
C GLN A 14 6.56 2.44 7.58
N TRP A 15 7.53 1.90 6.83
CA TRP A 15 7.49 1.91 5.37
C TRP A 15 6.29 1.14 4.83
N LEU A 16 6.01 -0.04 5.39
CA LEU A 16 4.83 -0.81 5.00
C LEU A 16 3.52 -0.07 5.28
N VAL A 17 3.38 0.57 6.44
CA VAL A 17 2.18 1.39 6.75
C VAL A 17 2.07 2.55 5.77
N TYR A 18 3.17 3.22 5.45
CA TYR A 18 3.15 4.32 4.49
C TYR A 18 2.71 3.85 3.10
N LEU A 19 3.29 2.75 2.62
CA LEU A 19 3.02 2.22 1.28
C LEU A 19 1.65 1.56 1.16
N TYR A 20 1.18 0.82 2.17
CA TYR A 20 -0.06 0.05 2.11
C TYR A 20 -1.29 0.83 2.58
N VAL A 21 -1.11 1.86 3.41
CA VAL A 21 -2.23 2.59 4.01
C VAL A 21 -2.19 4.06 3.67
N VAL A 22 -1.11 4.76 4.02
CA VAL A 22 -1.08 6.24 3.95
C VAL A 22 -1.19 6.73 2.51
N LEU A 23 -0.33 6.21 1.61
CA LEU A 23 -0.32 6.66 0.22
C LEU A 23 -1.60 6.27 -0.54
N PRO A 24 -2.11 5.02 -0.45
CA PRO A 24 -3.41 4.65 -1.00
C PRO A 24 -4.55 5.51 -0.45
N ALA A 25 -4.58 5.76 0.86
CA ALA A 25 -5.63 6.58 1.47
C ALA A 25 -5.60 8.02 0.97
N LEU A 26 -4.41 8.61 0.79
CA LEU A 26 -4.27 9.95 0.21
C LEU A 26 -4.77 9.99 -1.23
N LEU A 27 -4.37 9.03 -2.07
CA LEU A 27 -4.83 8.96 -3.47
C LEU A 27 -6.35 8.75 -3.54
N PHE A 28 -6.90 7.89 -2.67
CA PHE A 28 -8.32 7.67 -2.55
C PHE A 28 -9.07 8.94 -2.14
N LEU A 29 -8.61 9.62 -1.09
CA LEU A 29 -9.22 10.86 -0.61
C LEU A 29 -9.18 11.96 -1.67
N LEU A 30 -8.06 12.12 -2.37
CA LEU A 30 -7.95 13.07 -3.47
C LEU A 30 -8.93 12.74 -4.60
N GLY A 31 -8.99 11.47 -5.02
CA GLY A 31 -9.93 11.02 -6.04
C GLY A 31 -11.40 11.18 -5.62
N PHE A 32 -11.70 10.95 -4.35
CA PHE A 32 -13.05 11.11 -3.80
C PHE A 32 -13.47 12.59 -3.69
N LEU A 33 -12.59 13.45 -3.18
CA LEU A 33 -12.84 14.89 -3.03
C LEU A 33 -12.96 15.59 -4.38
N THR A 34 -12.13 15.21 -5.35
CA THR A 34 -12.11 15.80 -6.69
C THR A 34 -12.96 15.04 -7.71
N ARG A 35 -13.85 14.13 -7.26
CA ARG A 35 -14.65 13.23 -8.11
C ARG A 35 -15.50 13.93 -9.18
N ASN A 36 -15.82 15.20 -9.00
CA ASN A 36 -16.62 16.01 -9.93
C ASN A 36 -15.77 16.82 -10.93
N MET A 37 -14.44 16.71 -10.83
CA MET A 37 -13.47 17.39 -11.70
C MET A 37 -12.74 16.34 -12.54
N ASP A 38 -12.19 16.72 -13.69
CA ASP A 38 -11.39 15.81 -14.53
C ASP A 38 -10.18 15.22 -13.78
N MET A 39 -9.65 15.97 -12.80
CA MET A 39 -8.57 15.52 -11.91
C MET A 39 -8.97 14.33 -11.02
N GLY A 40 -10.25 14.16 -10.70
CA GLY A 40 -10.75 13.03 -9.90
C GLY A 40 -10.55 11.69 -10.60
N ILE A 41 -10.73 11.66 -11.93
CA ILE A 41 -10.51 10.47 -12.76
C ILE A 41 -9.01 10.10 -12.74
N LEU A 42 -8.13 11.09 -12.81
CA LEU A 42 -6.68 10.89 -12.75
C LEU A 42 -6.27 10.27 -11.40
N PHE A 43 -6.73 10.83 -10.28
CA PHE A 43 -6.41 10.28 -8.96
C PHE A 43 -7.02 8.90 -8.71
N ALA A 44 -8.24 8.64 -9.21
CA ALA A 44 -8.86 7.32 -9.16
C ALA A 44 -8.03 6.28 -9.93
N ARG A 45 -7.56 6.62 -11.13
CA ARG A 45 -6.67 5.75 -11.92
C ARG A 45 -5.32 5.53 -11.23
N LEU A 46 -4.72 6.58 -10.66
CA LEU A 46 -3.47 6.45 -9.90
C LEU A 46 -3.64 5.55 -8.68
N PHE A 47 -4.71 5.73 -7.91
CA PHE A 47 -5.05 4.85 -6.79
C PHE A 47 -5.16 3.40 -7.24
N HIS A 48 -5.94 3.15 -8.30
CA HIS A 48 -6.16 1.80 -8.81
C HIS A 48 -4.88 1.13 -9.31
N SER A 49 -4.10 1.82 -10.13
CA SER A 49 -2.80 1.33 -10.61
C SER A 49 -1.84 1.07 -9.45
N TYR A 50 -1.76 2.00 -8.50
CA TYR A 50 -0.89 1.82 -7.33
C TYR A 50 -1.28 0.60 -6.50
N CYS A 51 -2.59 0.39 -6.27
CA CYS A 51 -3.11 -0.79 -5.61
C CYS A 51 -2.78 -2.09 -6.36
N LEU A 52 -2.91 -2.10 -7.70
CA LEU A 52 -2.64 -3.28 -8.52
C LEU A 52 -1.16 -3.66 -8.60
N TYR A 53 -0.28 -2.67 -8.76
CA TYR A 53 1.13 -2.93 -9.02
C TYR A 53 1.99 -2.97 -7.76
N VAL A 54 1.77 -2.05 -6.81
CA VAL A 54 2.68 -1.83 -5.67
C VAL A 54 2.12 -2.41 -4.38
N VAL A 55 0.84 -2.21 -4.10
CA VAL A 55 0.25 -2.64 -2.83
C VAL A 55 -0.15 -4.10 -2.87
N ASN A 56 -0.68 -4.60 -3.99
CA ASN A 56 -1.08 -5.99 -4.13
C ASN A 56 0.15 -6.91 -4.00
N PRO A 57 0.23 -7.78 -2.98
CA PRO A 57 1.34 -8.71 -2.83
C PRO A 57 1.12 -10.03 -3.58
N ILE A 58 -0.02 -10.20 -4.27
CA ILE A 58 -0.39 -11.42 -5.01
C ILE A 58 0.09 -11.24 -6.46
N PRO A 59 1.19 -11.93 -6.87
CA PRO A 59 1.71 -11.79 -8.22
C PRO A 59 0.80 -12.50 -9.22
N ASP A 60 0.35 -11.76 -10.23
CA ASP A 60 -0.33 -12.30 -11.41
C ASP A 60 0.60 -12.11 -12.61
N VAL A 61 1.30 -13.20 -12.98
CA VAL A 61 2.33 -13.21 -14.02
C VAL A 61 1.76 -12.85 -15.41
N PRO A 62 0.62 -13.41 -15.86
CA PRO A 62 -0.05 -12.98 -17.09
C PRO A 62 -0.30 -11.47 -17.20
N SER A 63 -0.77 -10.85 -16.11
CA SER A 63 -1.12 -9.43 -16.10
C SER A 63 0.05 -8.52 -15.66
N MET A 64 1.19 -9.10 -15.28
CA MET A 64 2.33 -8.41 -14.65
C MET A 64 1.96 -7.53 -13.46
N THR A 65 0.91 -7.89 -12.72
CA THR A 65 0.45 -7.14 -11.54
C THR A 65 0.91 -7.81 -10.24
N GLY A 66 1.03 -7.04 -9.17
CA GLY A 66 1.42 -7.53 -7.84
C GLY A 66 2.85 -8.09 -7.69
N ILE A 67 3.64 -8.17 -8.77
CA ILE A 67 5.03 -8.63 -8.71
C ILE A 67 5.88 -7.69 -7.85
N LEU A 68 5.74 -6.36 -8.03
CA LEU A 68 6.47 -5.39 -7.22
C LEU A 68 6.06 -5.47 -5.74
N GLY A 69 4.76 -5.60 -5.46
CA GLY A 69 4.27 -5.79 -4.09
C GLY A 69 4.81 -7.06 -3.43
N ALA A 70 4.88 -8.17 -4.17
CA ALA A 70 5.48 -9.42 -3.70
C ALA A 70 6.98 -9.26 -3.41
N VAL A 71 7.74 -8.62 -4.30
CA VAL A 71 9.17 -8.34 -4.12
C VAL A 71 9.41 -7.45 -2.90
N LEU A 72 8.59 -6.41 -2.70
CA LEU A 72 8.68 -5.53 -1.54
C LEU A 72 8.38 -6.29 -0.23
N ALA A 73 7.33 -7.11 -0.22
CA ALA A 73 6.96 -7.92 0.92
C ALA A 73 8.10 -8.90 1.30
N LEU A 74 8.63 -9.65 0.33
CA LEU A 74 9.77 -10.54 0.53
C LEU A 74 11.01 -9.77 1.00
N GLY A 75 11.31 -8.64 0.36
CA GLY A 75 12.44 -7.78 0.72
C GLY A 75 12.39 -7.35 2.18
N VAL A 76 11.23 -6.90 2.67
CA VAL A 76 11.05 -6.51 4.07
C VAL A 76 11.22 -7.70 5.03
N VAL A 77 10.65 -8.87 4.70
CA VAL A 77 10.78 -10.10 5.50
C VAL A 77 12.25 -10.52 5.61
N PHE A 78 12.96 -10.62 4.49
CA PHE A 78 14.39 -10.99 4.49
C PHE A 78 15.24 -9.96 5.22
N TYR A 79 14.96 -8.68 5.02
CA TYR A 79 15.76 -7.60 5.60
C TYR A 79 15.60 -7.49 7.13
N THR A 80 14.38 -7.65 7.63
CA THR A 80 14.11 -7.67 9.07
C THR A 80 14.70 -8.90 9.76
N LEU A 81 14.67 -10.07 9.09
CA LEU A 81 15.38 -11.28 9.54
C LEU A 81 16.89 -11.08 9.59
N TYR A 82 17.49 -10.45 8.57
CA TYR A 82 18.92 -10.17 8.51
C TYR A 82 19.37 -9.26 9.66
N ARG A 83 18.59 -8.22 9.98
CA ARG A 83 18.85 -7.34 11.13
C ARG A 83 18.61 -8.00 12.49
N ARG A 84 18.05 -9.21 12.53
CA ARG A 84 17.62 -9.93 13.76
C ARG A 84 16.68 -9.10 14.66
N ASP A 85 15.95 -8.14 14.10
CA ASP A 85 14.96 -7.36 14.84
C ASP A 85 13.61 -8.07 14.77
N PHE A 86 13.40 -9.02 15.69
CA PHE A 86 12.18 -9.81 15.77
C PHE A 86 10.92 -8.97 16.02
N ARG A 87 11.05 -7.79 16.64
CA ARG A 87 9.91 -6.89 16.86
C ARG A 87 9.49 -6.23 15.56
N ASP A 88 10.44 -5.69 14.78
CA ASP A 88 10.16 -5.12 13.46
C ASP A 88 9.67 -6.19 12.47
N PHE A 89 10.26 -7.39 12.52
CA PHE A 89 9.81 -8.55 11.75
C PHE A 89 8.35 -8.92 12.05
N GLY A 90 7.99 -9.09 13.33
CA GLY A 90 6.64 -9.51 13.71
C GLY A 90 5.57 -8.53 13.24
N VAL A 91 5.80 -7.22 13.42
CA VAL A 91 4.86 -6.18 12.95
C VAL A 91 4.81 -6.15 11.42
N SER A 92 5.97 -6.20 10.75
CA SER A 92 6.03 -6.18 9.28
C SER A 92 5.34 -7.39 8.66
N PHE A 93 5.55 -8.58 9.23
CA PHE A 93 4.92 -9.82 8.79
C PHE A 93 3.40 -9.76 8.98
N ALA A 94 2.93 -9.28 10.14
CA ALA A 94 1.49 -9.09 10.38
C ALA A 94 0.87 -8.13 9.36
N LEU A 95 1.53 -7.01 9.04
CA LEU A 95 1.08 -6.06 8.03
C LEU A 95 1.03 -6.67 6.63
N ILE A 96 2.04 -7.45 6.25
CA ILE A 96 2.07 -8.16 4.96
C ILE A 96 0.94 -9.19 4.90
N ALA A 97 0.73 -9.97 5.96
CA ALA A 97 -0.33 -10.97 6.02
C ALA A 97 -1.73 -10.34 5.96
N LEU A 98 -1.95 -9.23 6.68
CA LEU A 98 -3.20 -8.47 6.61
C LEU A 98 -3.43 -7.90 5.21
N ASN A 99 -2.39 -7.33 4.59
CA ASN A 99 -2.46 -6.82 3.23
C ASN A 99 -2.75 -7.93 2.22
N PHE A 100 -2.09 -9.09 2.35
CA PHE A 100 -2.38 -10.26 1.54
C PHE A 100 -3.83 -10.71 1.68
N LEU A 101 -4.33 -10.80 2.91
CA LEU A 101 -5.72 -11.19 3.18
C LEU A 101 -6.71 -10.19 2.56
N TYR A 102 -6.42 -8.88 2.64
CA TYR A 102 -7.24 -7.82 2.06
C TYR A 102 -7.41 -7.95 0.53
N TYR A 103 -6.34 -8.29 -0.20
CA TYR A 103 -6.41 -8.55 -1.65
C TYR A 103 -6.98 -9.93 -1.97
N PHE A 104 -6.67 -10.93 -1.14
CA PHE A 104 -7.18 -12.30 -1.31
C PHE A 104 -8.70 -12.37 -1.17
N THR A 105 -9.27 -11.66 -0.19
CA THR A 105 -10.73 -11.57 0.01
C THR A 105 -11.39 -10.55 -0.91
N GLN A 106 -10.66 -9.94 -1.86
CA GLN A 106 -11.19 -8.97 -2.81
C GLN A 106 -11.84 -7.74 -2.13
N THR A 107 -11.44 -7.41 -0.89
CA THR A 107 -12.00 -6.28 -0.14
C THR A 107 -11.65 -4.95 -0.81
N ASN A 108 -10.55 -4.91 -1.57
CA ASN A 108 -10.14 -3.77 -2.40
C ASN A 108 -11.23 -3.32 -3.38
N TYR A 109 -12.07 -4.22 -3.89
CA TYR A 109 -13.14 -3.86 -4.81
C TYR A 109 -14.27 -3.07 -4.16
N LEU A 110 -14.42 -3.13 -2.82
CA LEU A 110 -15.39 -2.30 -2.10
C LEU A 110 -15.01 -0.83 -2.17
N LEU A 111 -13.72 -0.50 -2.06
CA LEU A 111 -13.24 0.88 -2.15
C LEU A 111 -13.38 1.45 -3.55
N ILE A 112 -13.10 0.65 -4.58
CA ILE A 112 -13.17 1.07 -5.98
C ILE A 112 -14.58 1.58 -6.33
N ARG A 113 -15.64 1.05 -5.73
CA ARG A 113 -17.04 1.49 -5.98
C ARG A 113 -17.30 2.96 -5.64
N TYR A 114 -16.52 3.56 -4.76
CA TYR A 114 -16.70 4.96 -4.33
C TYR A 114 -15.96 5.96 -5.22
N LEU A 115 -15.09 5.49 -6.11
CA LEU A 115 -14.30 6.31 -7.02
C LEU A 115 -14.94 6.37 -8.40
N ARG A 116 -14.85 7.53 -9.04
CA ARG A 116 -15.37 7.76 -10.39
C ARG A 116 -14.25 7.57 -11.40
N PHE A 117 -14.42 6.60 -12.30
CA PHE A 117 -13.44 6.25 -13.34
C PHE A 117 -13.82 6.76 -14.74
N MET A 118 -15.06 7.26 -14.89
CA MET A 118 -15.67 7.86 -16.10
C MET A 118 -16.70 8.91 -15.70
#